data_AF-A5EUY1-F1
#
_entry.id   AF-A5EUY1-F1
#
_cell.length_a   1.000
_cell.length_b   1.000
_cell.length_c   1.000
_cell.angle_alpha   90.00
_cell.angle_beta   90.00
_cell.angle_gamma   90.00
#
_symmetry.space_group_name_H-M   'P 1'
#
loop_
_entity.id
_entity.type
_entity.pdbx_description
1 polymer ?
#
loop_
_entity_poly.entity_id
_entity_poly.type
_entity_poly.pdbx_seq_one_letter_code
_entity_poly.pdbx_strand_id
1 'polypeptide(L)' 'MDILKQFNDLIAPKKQQAARVIAQKGADAWVAETPAGLIVVITGTTQVGQHVYYDDYTKRIIGQAPAVAWTGIPV' A
#
# COMPACT_ATOMS: atom_id res chain seq x y z
N MET A 1 -17.40 9.23 -18.05
CA MET A 1 -16.91 9.24 -16.66
C MET A 1 -17.96 8.52 -15.83
N ASP A 2 -17.56 7.51 -15.04
CA ASP A 2 -18.49 6.57 -14.43
C ASP A 2 -18.72 6.91 -12.94
N ILE A 3 -19.84 7.58 -12.68
CA ILE A 3 -20.24 8.11 -11.36
C ILE A 3 -20.39 6.98 -10.34
N LEU A 4 -20.76 5.78 -10.79
CA LEU A 4 -20.87 4.59 -9.95
C LEU A 4 -19.52 4.15 -9.38
N LYS A 5 -18.44 4.33 -10.15
CA LYS A 5 -17.08 3.98 -9.70
C LYS A 5 -16.61 4.93 -8.60
N GLN A 6 -16.89 6.23 -8.73
CA GLN A 6 -16.62 7.23 -7.68
C GLN A 6 -17.45 6.98 -6.42
N PHE A 7 -18.72 6.59 -6.56
CA PHE A 7 -19.56 6.27 -5.40
C PHE A 7 -19.08 5.01 -4.68
N ASN A 8 -18.61 4.01 -5.42
CA ASN A 8 -18.08 2.78 -4.83
C ASN A 8 -16.74 3.01 -4.11
N ASP A 9 -15.90 3.91 -4.63
CA ASP A 9 -14.66 4.35 -3.96
C ASP A 9 -14.93 5.16 -2.67
N LEU A 10 -16.13 5.74 -2.51
CA LEU A 10 -16.56 6.45 -1.30
C LEU A 10 -17.21 5.54 -0.25
N ILE A 11 -17.96 4.50 -0.67
CA ILE A 11 -18.71 3.62 0.23
C ILE A 11 -17.85 2.47 0.77
N ALA A 12 -16.90 2.00 -0.03
CA ALA A 12 -15.87 1.09 0.42
C ALA A 12 -14.57 1.89 0.52
N PRO A 13 -14.26 2.54 1.66
CA PRO A 13 -12.90 2.99 1.91
C PRO A 13 -12.06 1.72 1.89
N LYS A 14 -11.52 1.37 0.72
CA LYS A 14 -10.58 0.27 0.58
C LYS A 14 -9.52 0.61 1.61
N LYS A 15 -9.44 -0.20 2.66
CA LYS A 15 -8.41 -0.07 3.71
C LYS A 15 -7.06 -0.51 3.14
N GLN A 16 -6.76 0.06 1.99
CA GLN A 16 -5.63 -0.13 1.14
C GLN A 16 -4.68 0.98 1.55
N GLN A 17 -3.60 0.58 2.21
CA GLN A 17 -2.52 1.48 2.53
C GLN A 17 -1.35 1.23 1.61
N ALA A 18 -0.57 2.28 1.36
CA ALA A 18 0.68 2.16 0.64
C ALA A 18 1.81 1.94 1.64
N ALA A 19 2.80 1.13 1.27
CA ALA A 19 4.07 1.04 1.97
C ALA A 19 5.19 0.73 0.99
N ARG A 20 6.40 1.18 1.32
CA ARG A 20 7.64 0.85 0.62
C ARG A 20 8.29 -0.34 1.29
N VAL A 21 8.59 -1.39 0.54
CA VAL A 21 9.28 -2.56 1.07
C VAL A 21 10.75 -2.21 1.33
N ILE A 22 11.22 -2.39 2.57
CA ILE A 22 12.58 -2.02 3.00
C ILE A 22 13.46 -3.24 3.31
N ALA A 23 12.87 -4.37 3.70
CA ALA A 23 13.62 -5.60 3.98
C ALA A 23 12.77 -6.86 3.83
N GLN A 24 13.43 -8.00 3.63
CA GLN A 24 12.80 -9.32 3.67
C GLN A 24 12.86 -9.89 5.09
N LYS A 25 11.73 -10.43 5.59
CA LYS A 25 11.63 -11.10 6.89
C LYS A 25 11.52 -12.62 6.78
N GLY A 26 10.98 -13.12 5.67
CA GLY A 26 10.82 -14.56 5.40
C GLY A 26 10.48 -14.83 3.93
N ALA A 27 10.08 -16.06 3.61
CA ALA A 27 9.78 -16.48 2.23
C ALA A 27 8.73 -15.59 1.57
N ASP A 28 7.63 -15.30 2.28
CA ASP A 28 6.51 -14.47 1.79
C ASP A 28 6.22 -13.26 2.70
N ALA A 29 7.16 -12.90 3.58
CA ALA A 29 6.97 -11.84 4.57
C ALA A 29 8.03 -10.73 4.40
N TRP A 30 7.56 -9.49 4.41
CA TRP A 30 8.32 -8.31 4.10
C TRP A 30 8.14 -7.24 5.17
N VAL A 31 9.21 -6.54 5.49
CA VAL A 31 9.16 -5.33 6.30
C VAL A 31 9.00 -4.16 5.33
N ALA A 32 7.98 -3.34 5.57
CA ALA A 32 7.68 -2.18 4.76
C ALA A 32 7.47 -0.95 5.64
N GLU A 33 7.74 0.22 5.08
CA GLU A 33 7.58 1.51 5.72
C GLU A 33 6.43 2.26 5.06
N THR A 34 5.46 2.72 5.84
CA THR A 34 4.34 3.52 5.34
C THR A 34 4.79 4.96 5.06
N PRO A 35 4.03 5.74 4.25
CA PRO A 35 4.32 7.16 4.04
C PRO A 35 4.38 8.01 5.32
N ALA A 36 3.75 7.54 6.41
CA ALA A 36 3.80 8.18 7.72
C ALA A 36 5.05 7.80 8.55
N GLY A 37 5.98 7.01 8.00
CA GLY A 37 7.18 6.53 8.69
C GLY A 37 6.93 5.36 9.65
N LEU A 38 5.77 4.70 9.56
CA LEU A 38 5.46 3.53 10.41
C LEU A 38 6.01 2.26 9.77
N ILE A 39 6.61 1.39 10.59
CA ILE A 39 7.08 0.08 10.14
C ILE A 39 5.95 -0.94 10.25
N VAL A 40 5.66 -1.61 9.15
CA VAL A 40 4.64 -2.65 9.04
C VAL A 40 5.23 -3.92 8.46
N VAL A 41 4.67 -5.06 8.85
CA VAL A 41 5.00 -6.35 8.22
C VAL A 41 3.86 -6.72 7.30
N ILE A 42 4.17 -6.98 6.04
CA ILE A 42 3.21 -7.34 4.99
C ILE A 42 3.61 -8.66 4.34
N THR A 43 2.64 -9.32 3.71
CA THR A 43 2.82 -10.66 3.12
C THR A 43 2.40 -10.70 1.65
N GLY A 44 3.08 -11.51 0.86
CA GLY A 44 2.80 -11.70 -0.57
C GLY A 44 4.05 -11.57 -1.45
N THR A 45 3.85 -11.58 -2.76
CA THR A 45 4.95 -11.55 -3.73
C THR A 45 5.35 -10.10 -4.04
N THR A 46 6.58 -9.73 -3.68
CA THR A 46 7.17 -8.41 -3.98
C THR A 46 8.70 -8.48 -3.85
N GLN A 47 9.39 -7.34 -3.91
CA GLN A 47 10.83 -7.21 -3.74
C GLN A 47 11.16 -5.96 -2.93
N VAL A 48 12.33 -5.96 -2.27
CA VAL A 48 12.85 -4.77 -1.57
C VAL A 48 12.98 -3.59 -2.53
N GLY A 49 12.59 -2.40 -2.08
CA GLY A 49 12.59 -1.17 -2.86
C GLY A 49 11.27 -0.86 -3.58
N GLN A 50 10.37 -1.85 -3.72
CA GLN A 50 9.08 -1.65 -4.37
C GLN A 50 8.08 -0.92 -3.45
N HIS A 51 7.20 -0.15 -4.06
CA HIS A 51 6.04 0.43 -3.38
C HIS A 51 4.85 -0.48 -3.64
N VAL A 52 4.14 -0.86 -2.60
CA VAL A 52 3.01 -1.78 -2.70
C VAL A 52 1.80 -1.26 -1.95
N TYR A 53 0.64 -1.60 -2.46
CA TYR A 53 -0.60 -1.50 -1.75
C TYR A 53 -0.84 -2.78 -0.96
N TYR A 54 -1.23 -2.64 0.30
CA TYR A 54 -1.60 -3.76 1.16
C TYR A 54 -2.93 -3.49 1.84
N ASP A 55 -3.65 -4.57 2.15
CA ASP A 55 -4.86 -4.54 2.96
C ASP A 55 -4.49 -4.42 4.45
N ASP A 56 -4.98 -3.40 5.13
CA ASP A 56 -4.58 -3.10 6.50
C ASP A 56 -5.08 -4.12 7.54
N TYR A 57 -6.11 -4.91 7.23
CA TYR A 57 -6.59 -5.93 8.16
C TYR A 57 -5.79 -7.23 8.04
N THR A 58 -5.59 -7.68 6.81
CA THR A 58 -4.95 -8.96 6.51
C THR A 58 -3.44 -8.83 6.32
N LYS A 59 -2.93 -7.60 6.20
CA LYS A 59 -1.53 -7.28 5.88
C LYS A 59 -1.05 -7.96 4.60
N ARG A 60 -1.95 -8.26 3.66
CA ARG A 60 -1.61 -8.89 2.37
C ARG A 60 -1.40 -7.82 1.32
N ILE A 61 -0.39 -8.03 0.49
CA ILE A 61 -0.15 -7.21 -0.70
C ILE A 61 -1.28 -7.46 -1.68
N ILE A 62 -1.92 -6.38 -2.12
CA ILE A 62 -3.03 -6.39 -3.07
C ILE A 62 -2.63 -5.84 -4.44
N GLY A 63 -1.47 -5.17 -4.53
CA GLY A 63 -0.93 -4.69 -5.80
C GLY A 63 0.31 -3.83 -5.64
N GLN A 64 0.89 -3.43 -6.76
CA GLN A 64 1.97 -2.44 -6.80
C GLN A 64 1.38 -1.05 -6.62
N ALA A 65 2.02 -0.25 -5.76
CA ALA A 65 1.73 1.16 -5.63
C ALA A 65 2.69 1.95 -6.51
N PRO A 66 2.25 3.03 -7.16
CA PRO A 66 3.15 3.86 -7.94
C PRO A 66 4.17 4.51 -7.02
N ALA A 67 5.44 4.52 -7.43
CA ALA A 67 6.53 5.22 -6.75
C ALA A 67 6.41 6.74 -6.98
N VAL A 68 5.26 7.33 -6.68
CA VAL A 68 5.09 8.78 -6.77
C VAL A 68 5.64 9.36 -5.49
N ALA A 69 6.58 10.29 -5.60
CA ALA A 69 6.86 11.20 -4.50
C ALA A 69 5.52 11.85 -4.13
N TRP A 70 5.07 11.65 -2.89
CA TRP A 70 3.83 12.26 -2.39
C TRP A 70 4.04 13.77 -2.33
N THR A 71 3.93 14.44 -3.47
CA THR A 71 3.83 15.89 -3.55
C THR A 71 2.48 16.19 -2.95
N GLY A 72 2.49 16.60 -1.69
CA GLY A 72 1.30 17.06 -0.98
C GLY A 72 0.54 18.00 -1.91
N ILE A 73 -0.76 17.75 -2.05
CA ILE A 73 -1.67 18.69 -2.68
C ILE A 73 -1.53 19.99 -1.87
N PRO A 74 -1.05 21.10 -2.44
CA PRO A 74 -0.99 22.35 -1.69
C PRO A 74 -2.41 22.68 -1.25
N VAL A 75 -2.59 22.86 0.06
CA VAL A 75 -3.80 23.38 0.67
C VAL A 75 -3.99 24.85 0.36
#